data_AF-A0A9X3F2K9-F1
#
_entry.id   AF-A0A9X3F2K9-F1
#
_cell.length_a   1.000
_cell.length_b   1.000
_cell.length_c   1.000
_cell.angle_alpha   90.00
_cell.angle_beta   90.00
_cell.angle_gamma   90.00
#
_symmetry.space_group_name_H-M   'P 1'
#
loop_
_entity.id
_entity.type
_entity.pdbx_description
1 polymer ?
#
loop_
_entity_poly.entity_id
_entity_poly.type
_entity_poly.pdbx_seq_one_letter_code
_entity_poly.pdbx_strand_id
1 'polypeptide(L)'
;MRPAEGRHPRHADLLATGGINGTAKFDEPTAAIRPQYAGLLVAEAMEYPVDVPGFTGEKGVEHWPNAVGDFESGFPDGEDLCHVPELVSSFDRPELPAIADDPMTPDVDETVEATPPVSVSYEWTDARWLNTPDAQGTQFEADLKFTQDGCTAEFHVVAVSPAVHCVTDEDCTATGNGINPDFAVECDNSINDPMSPDVVDDPMTPEDEAVDYGLCVLAKPIPSYE
;
A
#
# COMPACT_ATOMS: atom_id res chain seq x y z
N MET A 1 48.67 0.18 17.62
CA MET A 1 47.44 0.96 17.46
C MET A 1 46.97 0.79 16.03
N ARG A 2 45.87 0.05 15.81
CA ARG A 2 45.15 -0.02 14.52
C ARG A 2 43.85 0.78 14.70
N PRO A 3 43.37 1.50 13.68
CA PRO A 3 42.11 2.22 13.78
C PRO A 3 40.94 1.24 13.73
N ALA A 4 39.90 1.52 14.51
CA ALA A 4 38.63 0.80 14.45
C ALA A 4 37.86 1.25 13.21
N GLU A 5 37.51 0.32 12.34
CA GLU A 5 36.58 0.53 11.23
C GLU A 5 35.17 0.75 11.77
N GLY A 6 34.55 1.87 11.35
CA GLY A 6 33.16 2.19 11.65
C GLY A 6 32.23 1.25 10.89
N ARG A 7 31.46 0.46 11.62
CA ARG A 7 30.40 -0.39 11.08
C ARG A 7 29.15 0.47 10.91
N HIS A 8 28.73 0.72 9.69
CA HIS A 8 27.41 1.31 9.39
C HIS A 8 26.31 0.45 10.03
N PRO A 9 25.26 1.06 10.63
CA PRO A 9 24.13 0.31 11.14
C PRO A 9 23.42 -0.39 9.97
N ARG A 10 23.23 -1.70 10.10
CA ARG A 10 22.45 -2.51 9.17
C ARG A 10 20.98 -2.27 9.52
N HIS A 11 20.16 -1.89 8.54
CA HIS A 11 18.71 -1.68 8.65
C HIS A 11 17.89 -2.96 8.99
N ALA A 12 18.53 -4.03 9.46
CA ALA A 12 17.92 -5.34 9.68
C ALA A 12 17.22 -5.51 11.05
N ASP A 13 17.28 -4.49 11.92
CA ASP A 13 16.76 -4.57 13.29
C ASP A 13 15.41 -3.86 13.51
N LEU A 14 14.75 -3.37 12.45
CA LEU A 14 13.51 -2.55 12.58
C LEU A 14 12.19 -3.33 12.48
N LEU A 15 12.21 -4.65 12.27
CA LEU A 15 10.99 -5.44 12.37
C LEU A 15 10.88 -5.99 13.79
N ALA A 16 9.83 -5.57 14.50
CA ALA A 16 9.47 -6.10 15.80
C ALA A 16 9.56 -7.63 15.74
N THR A 17 10.54 -8.19 16.47
CA THR A 17 10.59 -9.62 16.75
C THR A 17 9.34 -9.91 17.55
N GLY A 18 8.23 -10.25 16.88
CA GLY A 18 6.94 -10.44 17.53
C GLY A 18 7.07 -11.27 18.81
N GLY A 19 6.12 -11.09 19.74
CA GLY A 19 6.02 -11.93 20.92
C GLY A 19 6.07 -13.42 20.55
N ILE A 20 6.25 -14.28 21.54
CA ILE A 20 6.36 -15.74 21.33
C ILE A 20 5.35 -16.21 20.26
N ASN A 21 5.86 -16.77 19.16
CA ASN A 21 5.11 -17.23 17.96
C ASN A 21 4.55 -16.15 17.00
N GLY A 22 5.16 -14.96 16.93
CA GLY A 22 4.69 -13.91 16.02
C GLY A 22 3.44 -13.19 16.55
N THR A 23 3.20 -13.27 17.86
CA THR A 23 2.14 -12.50 18.52
C THR A 23 2.48 -11.01 18.53
N ALA A 24 1.46 -10.15 18.49
CA ALA A 24 1.68 -8.71 18.59
C ALA A 24 2.45 -8.38 19.88
N LYS A 25 3.47 -7.53 19.77
CA LYS A 25 4.12 -6.94 20.94
C LYS A 25 3.22 -5.85 21.48
N PHE A 26 2.36 -6.18 22.44
CA PHE A 26 1.43 -5.22 23.01
C PHE A 26 2.11 -4.06 23.75
N ASP A 27 3.40 -4.22 24.10
CA ASP A 27 4.26 -3.19 24.68
C ASP A 27 5.02 -2.34 23.65
N GLU A 28 4.99 -2.73 22.37
CA GLU A 28 5.57 -2.02 21.23
C GLU A 28 4.54 -1.99 20.08
N PRO A 29 3.38 -1.35 20.27
CA PRO A 29 2.35 -1.31 19.24
C PRO A 29 2.85 -0.48 18.05
N THR A 30 2.78 -1.07 16.87
CA THR A 30 3.19 -0.45 15.61
C THR A 30 2.03 -0.47 14.63
N ALA A 31 1.98 0.56 13.79
CA ALA A 31 1.14 0.57 12.61
C ALA A 31 2.01 0.35 11.38
N ALA A 32 1.38 -0.17 10.33
CA ALA A 32 2.02 -0.21 9.05
C ALA A 32 1.07 0.10 7.91
N ILE A 33 1.60 0.83 6.93
CA ILE A 33 0.93 1.11 5.67
C ILE A 33 1.74 0.44 4.55
N ARG A 34 1.03 -0.21 3.63
CA ARG A 34 1.63 -0.81 2.44
C ARG A 34 1.01 -0.15 1.20
N PRO A 35 1.70 0.81 0.58
CA PRO A 35 1.27 1.38 -0.68
C PRO A 35 1.25 0.30 -1.78
N GLN A 36 0.12 0.13 -2.46
CA GLN A 36 -0.02 -0.88 -3.52
C GLN A 36 0.96 -0.64 -4.68
N TYR A 37 1.16 0.62 -5.10
CA TYR A 37 2.05 0.96 -6.21
C TYR A 37 3.50 0.49 -5.98
N ALA A 38 4.00 0.59 -4.74
CA ALA A 38 5.32 0.03 -4.40
C ALA A 38 5.36 -1.49 -4.56
N GLY A 39 4.27 -2.20 -4.20
CA GLY A 39 4.15 -3.63 -4.40
C GLY A 39 4.12 -4.04 -5.88
N LEU A 40 3.52 -3.24 -6.76
CA LEU A 40 3.50 -3.49 -8.19
C LEU A 40 4.88 -3.37 -8.83
N LEU A 41 5.65 -2.34 -8.46
CA LEU A 41 7.02 -2.15 -8.96
C LEU A 41 7.95 -3.32 -8.57
N VAL A 42 7.67 -3.94 -7.43
CA VAL A 42 8.37 -5.15 -6.98
C VAL A 42 7.98 -6.34 -7.82
N ALA A 43 6.67 -6.59 -7.96
CA ALA A 43 6.15 -7.74 -8.69
C ALA A 43 6.70 -7.75 -10.12
N GLU A 44 6.69 -6.59 -10.79
CA GLU A 44 7.29 -6.41 -12.11
C GLU A 44 8.79 -6.75 -12.10
N ALA A 45 9.57 -6.21 -11.16
CA ALA A 45 11.01 -6.47 -11.11
C ALA A 45 11.37 -7.95 -10.84
N MET A 46 10.50 -8.70 -10.16
CA MET A 46 10.68 -10.13 -9.90
C MET A 46 10.53 -11.00 -11.16
N GLU A 47 9.93 -10.47 -12.23
CA GLU A 47 9.86 -11.15 -13.53
C GLU A 47 11.21 -11.11 -14.28
N TYR A 48 12.14 -10.26 -13.83
CA TYR A 48 13.44 -10.05 -14.46
C TYR A 48 14.56 -10.68 -13.63
N PRO A 49 15.70 -11.05 -14.26
CA PRO A 49 16.88 -11.56 -13.55
C PRO A 49 17.69 -10.42 -12.88
N VAL A 50 17.01 -9.51 -12.19
CA VAL A 50 17.61 -8.37 -11.47
C VAL A 50 17.53 -8.60 -9.96
N ASP A 51 18.55 -8.14 -9.24
CA ASP A 51 18.51 -8.08 -7.79
C ASP A 51 17.88 -6.77 -7.36
N VAL A 52 16.78 -6.84 -6.62
CA VAL A 52 16.11 -5.67 -6.04
C VAL A 52 16.60 -5.55 -4.60
N PRO A 53 17.45 -4.54 -4.28
CA PRO A 53 18.01 -4.39 -2.94
C PRO A 53 16.91 -4.31 -1.87
N GLY A 54 17.03 -5.12 -0.83
CA GLY A 54 16.02 -5.22 0.22
C GLY A 54 14.90 -6.23 -0.04
N PHE A 55 14.88 -6.89 -1.21
CA PHE A 55 13.86 -7.88 -1.59
C PHE A 55 14.36 -9.32 -1.69
N THR A 56 15.64 -9.53 -1.97
CA THR A 56 16.24 -10.88 -2.09
C THR A 56 16.68 -11.41 -0.71
N GLY A 57 15.72 -11.90 0.08
CA GLY A 57 15.94 -12.60 1.35
C GLY A 57 14.86 -13.64 1.66
N GLU A 58 15.04 -14.47 2.69
CA GLU A 58 14.14 -15.57 3.17
C GLU A 58 12.68 -15.14 3.49
N LYS A 59 12.28 -13.91 3.17
CA LYS A 59 11.02 -13.26 3.54
C LYS A 59 10.58 -12.38 2.36
N GLY A 60 9.88 -12.97 1.39
CA GLY A 60 9.39 -12.30 0.17
C GLY A 60 8.48 -11.12 0.50
N VAL A 61 8.95 -9.91 0.15
CA VAL A 61 8.42 -8.61 0.58
C VAL A 61 7.20 -8.12 -0.23
N GLU A 62 6.75 -8.88 -1.23
CA GLU A 62 5.47 -8.67 -1.94
C GLU A 62 4.26 -8.58 -0.97
N HIS A 63 4.41 -9.15 0.23
CA HIS A 63 3.39 -9.18 1.27
C HIS A 63 3.76 -8.43 2.55
N TRP A 64 4.89 -7.71 2.59
CA TRP A 64 5.38 -7.16 3.86
C TRP A 64 5.05 -5.68 4.02
N PRO A 65 4.69 -5.26 5.24
CA PRO A 65 4.58 -3.85 5.57
C PRO A 65 5.93 -3.13 5.37
N ASN A 66 5.92 -1.99 4.68
CA ASN A 66 7.14 -1.25 4.33
C ASN A 66 7.17 0.20 4.85
N ALA A 67 6.03 0.83 5.16
CA ALA A 67 5.98 2.02 6.00
C ALA A 67 5.53 1.58 7.40
N VAL A 68 6.45 1.56 8.37
CA VAL A 68 6.17 1.13 9.75
C VAL A 68 6.43 2.31 10.68
N GLY A 69 5.52 2.56 11.61
CA GLY A 69 5.63 3.61 12.63
C GLY A 69 5.08 3.16 13.97
N ASP A 70 5.55 3.81 15.03
CA ASP A 70 5.10 3.55 16.41
C ASP A 70 3.85 4.38 16.71
N PHE A 71 2.90 3.80 17.44
CA PHE A 71 1.82 4.60 18.01
C PHE A 71 2.37 5.53 19.11
N GLU A 72 1.87 6.77 19.18
CA GLU A 72 2.23 7.70 20.27
C GLU A 72 1.81 7.19 21.65
N SER A 73 0.72 6.42 21.68
CA SER A 73 0.07 5.93 22.89
C SER A 73 -0.52 4.54 22.64
N GLY A 74 -0.53 3.70 23.68
CA GLY A 74 -1.22 2.39 23.65
C GLY A 74 -2.75 2.48 23.76
N PHE A 75 -3.29 3.70 23.91
CA PHE A 75 -4.72 3.97 23.98
C PHE A 75 -5.10 5.16 23.09
N PRO A 76 -6.33 5.18 22.54
CA PRO A 76 -6.84 6.35 21.86
C PRO A 76 -6.84 7.58 22.76
N ASP A 77 -6.79 8.76 22.14
CA ASP A 77 -6.86 10.04 22.85
C ASP A 77 -8.29 10.42 23.28
N GLY A 78 -8.51 11.69 23.61
CA GLY A 78 -9.83 12.19 24.00
C GLY A 78 -10.86 12.28 22.86
N GLU A 79 -10.42 12.07 21.61
CA GLU A 79 -11.22 12.06 20.39
C GLU A 79 -11.34 10.63 19.82
N ASP A 80 -10.96 9.62 20.60
CA ASP A 80 -10.94 8.21 20.23
C ASP A 80 -10.00 7.88 19.04
N LEU A 81 -8.94 8.68 18.87
CA LEU A 81 -7.95 8.51 17.80
C LEU A 81 -6.65 7.87 18.32
N CYS A 82 -6.16 6.87 17.59
CA CYS A 82 -4.81 6.35 17.73
C CYS A 82 -3.87 7.06 16.74
N HIS A 83 -2.81 7.68 17.25
CA HIS A 83 -1.88 8.51 16.47
C HIS A 83 -0.58 7.79 16.14
N VAL A 84 -0.12 7.96 14.91
CA VAL A 84 1.20 7.55 14.42
C VAL A 84 1.83 8.77 13.75
N PRO A 85 2.82 9.42 14.38
CA PRO A 85 3.27 10.75 13.94
C PRO A 85 3.90 10.73 12.56
N GLU A 86 4.65 9.67 12.28
CA GLU A 86 5.44 9.52 11.08
C GLU A 86 5.52 8.05 10.68
N LEU A 87 5.30 7.77 9.40
CA LEU A 87 5.69 6.52 8.76
C LEU A 87 6.41 6.85 7.46
N VAL A 88 7.59 6.27 7.26
CA VAL A 88 8.35 6.47 6.04
C VAL A 88 8.61 5.15 5.34
N SER A 89 8.51 5.17 4.01
CA SER A 89 9.00 4.08 3.17
C SER A 89 9.64 4.63 1.91
N SER A 90 10.66 3.93 1.43
CA SER A 90 11.33 4.24 0.18
C SER A 90 11.65 2.95 -0.56
N PHE A 91 11.60 3.01 -1.87
CA PHE A 91 11.87 1.87 -2.73
C PHE A 91 12.57 2.33 -4.01
N ASP A 92 13.59 1.57 -4.40
CA ASP A 92 14.34 1.78 -5.63
C ASP A 92 14.22 0.51 -6.49
N ARG A 93 13.56 0.65 -7.65
CA ARG A 93 13.56 -0.36 -8.70
C ARG A 93 14.78 -0.13 -9.59
N PRO A 94 15.67 -1.12 -9.79
CA PRO A 94 16.74 -0.99 -10.76
C PRO A 94 16.18 -0.89 -12.19
N GLU A 95 17.05 -0.56 -13.14
CA GLU A 95 16.74 -0.70 -14.56
C GLU A 95 16.41 -2.17 -14.87
N LEU A 96 15.31 -2.39 -15.59
CA LEU A 96 14.94 -3.72 -16.05
C LEU A 96 15.49 -3.90 -17.47
N PRO A 97 16.24 -4.98 -17.76
CA PRO A 97 16.84 -5.19 -19.07
C PRO A 97 15.76 -5.48 -20.11
N ALA A 98 16.03 -5.14 -21.38
CA ALA A 98 15.17 -5.55 -22.49
C ALA A 98 15.08 -7.08 -22.58
N ILE A 99 13.90 -7.59 -22.90
CA ILE A 99 13.65 -9.00 -23.20
C ILE A 99 13.58 -9.13 -24.72
N ALA A 100 14.42 -10.01 -25.28
CA ALA A 100 14.38 -10.32 -26.70
C ALA A 100 13.31 -11.38 -26.97
N ASP A 101 12.70 -11.29 -28.15
CA ASP A 101 11.77 -12.29 -28.69
C ASP A 101 12.29 -13.73 -28.56
N ASP A 102 11.45 -14.66 -28.09
CA ASP A 102 11.83 -16.07 -27.98
C ASP A 102 11.65 -16.75 -29.36
N PRO A 103 12.73 -17.22 -30.01
CA PRO A 103 12.63 -17.88 -31.31
C PRO A 103 11.79 -19.17 -31.30
N MET A 104 11.42 -19.69 -30.13
CA MET A 104 10.56 -20.86 -29.95
C MET A 104 9.06 -20.55 -29.96
N THR A 105 8.66 -19.28 -29.88
CA THR A 105 7.28 -18.79 -29.89
C THR A 105 7.00 -17.87 -31.09
N PRO A 106 7.33 -18.27 -32.35
CA PRO A 106 7.38 -17.36 -33.51
C PRO A 106 6.04 -16.72 -33.93
N ASP A 107 4.93 -17.12 -33.32
CA ASP A 107 3.59 -16.59 -33.60
C ASP A 107 3.20 -15.43 -32.66
N VAL A 108 4.02 -15.14 -31.64
CA VAL A 108 3.83 -14.08 -30.64
C VAL A 108 5.15 -13.31 -30.53
N ASP A 109 5.11 -11.98 -30.59
CA ASP A 109 6.29 -11.14 -30.35
C ASP A 109 6.36 -10.82 -28.86
N GLU A 110 7.30 -11.41 -28.15
CA GLU A 110 7.52 -11.16 -26.72
C GLU A 110 8.62 -10.12 -26.44
N THR A 111 8.98 -9.31 -27.45
CA THR A 111 9.99 -8.26 -27.26
C THR A 111 9.49 -7.20 -26.28
N VAL A 112 10.26 -6.98 -25.21
CA VAL A 112 10.03 -5.90 -24.23
C VAL A 112 11.24 -4.99 -24.20
N GLU A 113 11.01 -3.68 -24.33
CA GLU A 113 12.07 -2.68 -24.23
C GLU A 113 12.61 -2.57 -22.80
N ALA A 114 13.85 -2.08 -22.67
CA ALA A 114 14.42 -1.84 -21.34
C ALA A 114 13.60 -0.79 -20.59
N THR A 115 13.32 -1.06 -19.31
CA THR A 115 12.54 -0.14 -18.45
C THR A 115 13.49 0.63 -17.55
N PRO A 116 13.40 1.98 -17.50
CA PRO A 116 14.30 2.79 -16.69
C PRO A 116 14.15 2.51 -15.19
N PRO A 117 15.20 2.79 -14.39
CA PRO A 117 15.12 2.71 -12.94
C PRO A 117 14.07 3.71 -12.41
N VAL A 118 13.43 3.35 -11.30
CA VAL A 118 12.42 4.18 -10.64
C VAL A 118 12.74 4.26 -9.15
N SER A 119 12.67 5.45 -8.57
CA SER A 119 12.79 5.68 -7.14
C SER A 119 11.51 6.29 -6.61
N VAL A 120 10.91 5.69 -5.58
CA VAL A 120 9.69 6.16 -4.93
C VAL A 120 9.86 6.28 -3.42
N SER A 121 9.25 7.30 -2.82
CA SER A 121 9.16 7.44 -1.37
C SER A 121 7.78 7.92 -0.93
N TYR A 122 7.37 7.45 0.26
CA TYR A 122 6.14 7.82 0.93
C TYR A 122 6.52 8.34 2.32
N GLU A 123 6.18 9.59 2.59
CA GLU A 123 6.32 10.22 3.89
C GLU A 123 4.91 10.48 4.42
N TRP A 124 4.44 9.61 5.30
CA TRP A 124 3.15 9.74 5.99
C TRP A 124 3.36 10.52 7.27
N THR A 125 2.55 11.54 7.50
CA THR A 125 2.53 12.32 8.73
C THR A 125 1.12 12.39 9.28
N ASP A 126 1.02 12.57 10.60
CA ASP A 126 -0.26 12.80 11.27
C ASP A 126 -1.29 11.70 10.95
N ALA A 127 -0.81 10.45 10.93
CA ALA A 127 -1.61 9.29 10.61
C ALA A 127 -2.48 8.90 11.81
N ARG A 128 -3.78 8.77 11.60
CA ARG A 128 -4.78 8.60 12.66
C ARG A 128 -5.74 7.48 12.31
N TRP A 129 -6.05 6.66 13.31
CA TRP A 129 -7.09 5.63 13.21
C TRP A 129 -8.16 5.90 14.23
N LEU A 130 -9.42 5.92 13.78
CA LEU A 130 -10.55 5.91 14.70
C LEU A 130 -10.63 4.54 15.38
N ASN A 131 -10.67 4.53 16.71
CA ASN A 131 -10.75 3.30 17.49
C ASN A 131 -11.77 3.41 18.62
N THR A 132 -13.02 3.16 18.27
CA THR A 132 -14.16 3.09 19.19
C THR A 132 -14.73 1.66 19.22
N PRO A 133 -15.61 1.32 20.19
CA PRO A 133 -16.27 0.01 20.19
C PRO A 133 -17.06 -0.31 18.89
N ASP A 134 -17.60 0.71 18.23
CA ASP A 134 -18.37 0.65 16.98
C ASP A 134 -17.52 0.87 15.71
N ALA A 135 -16.28 1.37 15.83
CA ALA A 135 -15.34 1.57 14.73
C ALA A 135 -13.91 1.23 15.16
N GLN A 136 -13.55 -0.06 15.12
CA GLN A 136 -12.25 -0.54 15.60
C GLN A 136 -11.19 -0.48 14.49
N GLY A 137 -10.55 0.69 14.32
CA GLY A 137 -9.48 0.87 13.32
C GLY A 137 -9.98 0.80 11.88
N THR A 138 -11.27 1.03 11.66
CA THR A 138 -11.92 0.90 10.34
C THR A 138 -11.92 2.21 9.55
N GLN A 139 -11.59 3.33 10.17
CA GLN A 139 -11.41 4.61 9.50
C GLN A 139 -10.00 5.13 9.74
N PHE A 140 -9.40 5.68 8.69
CA PHE A 140 -8.03 6.18 8.68
C PHE A 140 -7.95 7.52 7.95
N GLU A 141 -7.14 8.43 8.46
CA GLU A 141 -6.68 9.61 7.73
C GLU A 141 -5.19 9.86 7.96
N ALA A 142 -4.53 10.51 7.01
CA ALA A 142 -3.14 10.96 7.13
C ALA A 142 -2.81 12.01 6.08
N ASP A 143 -1.72 12.74 6.27
CA ASP A 143 -1.08 13.50 5.22
C ASP A 143 0.04 12.67 4.58
N LEU A 144 0.07 12.60 3.25
CA LEU A 144 1.06 11.87 2.49
C LEU A 144 1.82 12.82 1.57
N LYS A 145 3.15 12.84 1.71
CA LYS A 145 4.05 13.35 0.69
C LYS A 145 4.63 12.17 -0.09
N PHE A 146 4.21 12.04 -1.35
CA PHE A 146 4.71 11.04 -2.29
C PHE A 146 5.76 11.67 -3.20
N THR A 147 6.91 11.02 -3.35
CA THR A 147 7.94 11.45 -4.30
C THR A 147 8.27 10.30 -5.24
N GLN A 148 8.31 10.57 -6.54
CA GLN A 148 8.76 9.65 -7.58
C GLN A 148 9.75 10.35 -8.50
N ASP A 149 10.95 9.78 -8.63
CA ASP A 149 12.00 10.26 -9.54
C ASP A 149 12.28 11.77 -9.39
N GLY A 150 12.21 12.26 -8.14
CA GLY A 150 12.42 13.66 -7.77
C GLY A 150 11.21 14.59 -7.96
N CYS A 151 10.08 14.07 -8.46
CA CYS A 151 8.80 14.79 -8.52
C CYS A 151 7.98 14.49 -7.27
N THR A 152 7.45 15.53 -6.62
CA THR A 152 6.70 15.38 -5.36
C THR A 152 5.24 15.81 -5.55
N ALA A 153 4.34 15.07 -4.92
CA ALA A 153 2.93 15.40 -4.74
C ALA A 153 2.55 15.23 -3.26
N GLU A 154 1.64 16.07 -2.79
CA GLU A 154 1.13 16.03 -1.42
C GLU A 154 -0.37 15.73 -1.46
N PHE A 155 -0.81 14.82 -0.59
CA PHE A 155 -2.17 14.32 -0.51
C PHE A 155 -2.65 14.36 0.93
N HIS A 156 -3.94 14.67 1.10
CA HIS A 156 -4.66 14.29 2.31
C HIS A 156 -5.39 12.99 2.00
N VAL A 157 -5.07 11.94 2.75
CA VAL A 157 -5.54 10.57 2.50
C VAL A 157 -6.62 10.24 3.51
N VAL A 158 -7.72 9.66 3.02
CA VAL A 158 -8.75 9.02 3.84
C VAL A 158 -8.93 7.58 3.38
N ALA A 159 -9.23 6.67 4.31
CA ALA A 159 -9.51 5.28 3.97
C ALA A 159 -10.52 4.64 4.92
N VAL A 160 -11.24 3.65 4.40
CA VAL A 160 -12.16 2.81 5.16
C VAL A 160 -11.78 1.34 4.99
N SER A 161 -11.98 0.55 6.05
CA SER A 161 -11.82 -0.90 6.04
C SER A 161 -13.17 -1.58 6.33
N PRO A 162 -13.53 -2.66 5.61
CA PRO A 162 -12.75 -3.30 4.55
C PRO A 162 -12.75 -2.49 3.25
N ALA A 163 -11.80 -2.79 2.36
CA ALA A 163 -11.85 -2.32 0.97
C ALA A 163 -13.00 -3.01 0.25
N VAL A 164 -13.92 -2.24 -0.30
CA VAL A 164 -15.11 -2.71 -1.02
C VAL A 164 -15.13 -2.05 -2.39
N HIS A 165 -15.24 -2.86 -3.44
CA HIS A 165 -15.46 -2.35 -4.80
C HIS A 165 -16.89 -1.85 -4.95
N CYS A 166 -17.06 -0.83 -5.78
CA CYS A 166 -18.35 -0.23 -6.04
C CYS A 166 -18.46 0.20 -7.50
N VAL A 167 -19.70 0.36 -7.95
CA VAL A 167 -20.05 1.07 -9.19
C VAL A 167 -20.82 2.34 -8.83
N THR A 168 -21.56 2.27 -7.72
CA THR A 168 -22.41 3.34 -7.19
C THR A 168 -22.32 3.40 -5.66
N ASP A 169 -22.78 4.52 -5.07
CA ASP A 169 -22.84 4.68 -3.61
C ASP A 169 -23.73 3.63 -2.90
N GLU A 170 -24.69 3.02 -3.64
CA GLU A 170 -25.53 1.94 -3.11
C GLU A 170 -24.70 0.70 -2.75
N ASP A 171 -23.61 0.44 -3.48
CA ASP A 171 -22.71 -0.69 -3.21
C ASP A 171 -21.94 -0.50 -1.89
N CYS A 172 -21.63 0.76 -1.55
CA CYS A 172 -20.90 1.13 -0.33
C CYS A 172 -21.77 1.08 0.92
N THR A 173 -23.08 1.27 0.77
CA THR A 173 -24.08 1.20 1.85
C THR A 173 -24.83 -0.13 1.88
N ALA A 174 -24.50 -1.06 0.98
CA ALA A 174 -25.14 -2.37 0.88
C ALA A 174 -24.94 -3.22 2.14
N THR A 175 -26.03 -3.81 2.63
CA THR A 175 -25.98 -4.70 3.79
C THR A 175 -25.11 -5.92 3.49
N GLY A 176 -24.10 -6.15 4.34
CA GLY A 176 -23.25 -7.34 4.29
C GLY A 176 -21.93 -7.17 3.52
N ASN A 177 -21.61 -5.96 3.05
CA ASN A 177 -20.28 -5.65 2.48
C ASN A 177 -19.18 -5.54 3.56
N GLY A 178 -19.57 -5.43 4.84
CA GLY A 178 -18.68 -5.38 6.00
C GLY A 178 -18.31 -3.97 6.46
N ILE A 179 -18.66 -2.93 5.70
CA ILE A 179 -18.54 -1.53 6.14
C ILE A 179 -19.62 -1.27 7.20
N ASN A 180 -19.29 -0.49 8.23
CA ASN A 180 -20.28 -0.08 9.22
C ASN A 180 -21.33 0.81 8.52
N PRO A 181 -22.63 0.45 8.57
CA PRO A 181 -23.69 1.20 7.88
C PRO A 181 -23.89 2.62 8.40
N ASP A 182 -23.33 2.96 9.56
CA ASP A 182 -23.39 4.32 10.11
C ASP A 182 -22.28 5.22 9.55
N PHE A 183 -21.34 4.67 8.76
CA PHE A 183 -20.26 5.47 8.16
C PHE A 183 -20.73 6.22 6.93
N ALA A 184 -20.29 7.46 6.81
CA ALA A 184 -20.48 8.24 5.59
C ALA A 184 -19.42 7.82 4.56
N VAL A 185 -19.87 7.05 3.56
CA VAL A 185 -19.05 6.49 2.48
C VAL A 185 -19.65 6.80 1.12
N GLU A 186 -18.78 6.95 0.13
CA GLU A 186 -19.16 7.17 -1.28
C GLU A 186 -18.30 6.30 -2.19
N CYS A 187 -18.78 6.09 -3.42
CA CYS A 187 -18.06 5.35 -4.43
C CYS A 187 -17.15 6.28 -5.24
N ASP A 188 -15.83 6.09 -5.15
CA ASP A 188 -14.87 6.80 -5.98
C ASP A 188 -14.43 5.96 -7.18
N ASN A 189 -15.08 6.20 -8.33
CA ASN A 189 -14.76 5.56 -9.61
C ASN A 189 -13.46 6.10 -10.25
N SER A 190 -12.81 7.11 -9.68
CA SER A 190 -11.48 7.52 -10.15
C SER A 190 -10.37 6.63 -9.61
N ILE A 191 -10.66 5.84 -8.57
CA ILE A 191 -9.74 4.87 -7.97
C ILE A 191 -10.03 3.50 -8.59
N ASN A 192 -9.49 3.28 -9.78
CA ASN A 192 -9.50 1.95 -10.40
C ASN A 192 -8.52 1.05 -9.67
N ASP A 193 -8.98 -0.12 -9.20
CA ASP A 193 -8.08 -1.10 -8.58
C ASP A 193 -7.12 -1.67 -9.64
N PRO A 194 -5.81 -1.38 -9.56
CA PRO A 194 -4.84 -1.92 -10.51
C PRO A 194 -4.68 -3.44 -10.40
N MET A 195 -5.26 -4.10 -9.37
CA MET A 195 -5.33 -5.57 -9.26
C MET A 195 -6.57 -6.19 -9.91
N SER A 196 -7.44 -5.40 -10.56
CA SER A 196 -8.46 -5.91 -11.48
C SER A 196 -8.18 -5.54 -12.95
N PRO A 197 -7.00 -5.85 -13.52
CA PRO A 197 -6.75 -5.67 -14.95
C PRO A 197 -7.58 -6.65 -15.80
N ASP A 198 -8.05 -7.76 -15.20
CA ASP A 198 -8.70 -8.87 -15.89
C ASP A 198 -10.04 -8.51 -16.55
N VAL A 199 -10.68 -7.39 -16.18
CA VAL A 199 -11.95 -6.98 -16.81
C VAL A 199 -11.73 -6.06 -18.01
N VAL A 200 -10.59 -5.36 -18.08
CA VAL A 200 -10.36 -4.31 -19.09
C VAL A 200 -9.54 -4.82 -20.28
N ASP A 201 -8.72 -5.86 -20.10
CA ASP A 201 -7.82 -6.38 -21.15
C ASP A 201 -8.19 -7.77 -21.70
N ASP A 202 -9.36 -8.33 -21.38
CA ASP A 202 -9.87 -9.48 -22.15
C ASP A 202 -10.46 -8.97 -23.48
N PRO A 203 -9.83 -9.24 -24.64
CA PRO A 203 -10.31 -8.81 -25.96
C PRO A 203 -11.65 -9.44 -26.36
N MET A 204 -12.18 -10.37 -25.56
CA MET A 204 -13.52 -10.95 -25.70
C MET A 204 -14.58 -10.25 -24.87
N THR A 205 -14.21 -9.36 -23.94
CA THR A 205 -15.16 -8.54 -23.18
C THR A 205 -15.57 -7.37 -24.07
N PRO A 206 -16.87 -7.23 -24.42
CA PRO A 206 -17.33 -6.06 -25.16
C PRO A 206 -16.91 -4.78 -24.42
N GLU A 207 -16.48 -3.73 -25.15
CA GLU A 207 -16.11 -2.43 -24.56
C GLU A 207 -17.24 -1.82 -23.71
N ASP A 208 -18.47 -2.26 -23.95
CA ASP A 208 -19.71 -1.95 -23.26
C ASP A 208 -19.97 -2.77 -21.97
N GLU A 209 -19.08 -3.72 -21.62
CA GLU A 209 -19.09 -4.52 -20.37
C GLU A 209 -17.91 -4.20 -19.43
N ALA A 210 -16.98 -3.32 -19.80
CA ALA A 210 -15.97 -2.78 -18.89
C ALA A 210 -16.63 -1.84 -17.89
N VAL A 211 -17.10 -2.39 -16.76
CA VAL A 211 -17.63 -1.58 -15.66
C VAL A 211 -16.45 -0.92 -14.97
N ASP A 212 -16.44 0.42 -14.93
CA ASP A 212 -15.49 1.19 -14.13
C ASP A 212 -15.78 0.87 -12.66
N TYR A 213 -14.94 0.05 -12.05
CA TYR A 213 -15.06 -0.35 -10.65
C TYR A 213 -14.27 0.63 -9.79
N GLY A 214 -14.98 1.46 -9.04
CA GLY A 214 -14.41 2.28 -7.99
C GLY A 214 -14.16 1.52 -6.69
N LEU A 215 -13.70 2.27 -5.70
CA LEU A 215 -13.61 1.81 -4.31
C LEU A 215 -14.47 2.67 -3.39
N CYS A 216 -15.08 2.04 -2.39
CA CYS A 216 -15.74 2.76 -1.32
C CYS A 216 -14.72 3.49 -0.46
N VAL A 217 -14.90 4.80 -0.34
CA VAL A 217 -14.03 5.71 0.44
C VAL A 217 -14.87 6.48 1.46
N LEU A 218 -14.21 7.10 2.45
CA LEU A 218 -14.88 8.00 3.37
C LEU A 218 -15.27 9.30 2.65
N ALA A 219 -16.53 9.73 2.77
CA ALA A 219 -17.00 10.97 2.15
C ALA A 219 -16.53 12.24 2.87
N LYS A 220 -15.91 12.10 4.06
CA LYS A 220 -15.37 13.20 4.87
C LYS A 220 -14.25 12.69 5.81
N PRO A 221 -13.45 13.60 6.40
CA PRO A 221 -12.44 13.27 7.41
C PRO A 221 -13.02 12.50 8.61
N ILE A 222 -12.15 11.80 9.35
CA ILE A 222 -12.60 11.00 10.49
C ILE A 222 -12.98 11.92 11.68
N PRO A 223 -13.98 11.56 12.50
CA PRO A 223 -14.88 10.43 12.35
C PRO A 223 -15.97 10.70 11.29
N SER A 224 -16.04 9.83 10.29
CA SER A 224 -16.96 9.92 9.16
C SER A 224 -18.23 9.09 9.42
N TYR A 225 -19.19 9.65 10.15
CA TYR A 225 -20.51 9.06 10.38
C TYR A 225 -21.63 9.84 9.70
N GLU A 226 -22.72 9.21 9.28
CA GLU A 226 -23.92 9.86 8.74
C GLU A 226 -24.66 10.76 9.76
#